data_AF-A0A1V6JQW8-F1
#
_entry.id   AF-A0A1V6JQW8-F1
#
_cell.length_a   1.000
_cell.length_b   1.000
_cell.length_c   1.000
_cell.angle_alpha   90.00
_cell.angle_beta   90.00
_cell.angle_gamma   90.00
#
_symmetry.space_group_name_H-M   'P 1'
#
loop_
_entity.id
_entity.type
_entity.pdbx_description
1 polymer ?
#
loop_
_entity_poly.entity_id
_entity_poly.type
_entity_poly.pdbx_seq_one_letter_code
_entity_poly.pdbx_strand_id
1 'polypeptide(L)'
;MTMQTYSLDTTAEAVLLYQNAEFLPNNFQFRQHQRIKILKKSGTGYANIAFPGQLKSQIKGYTYNLEDGKIVKTKLSKEAVFEERVVGNIYRTRIAMPNVKEGSVIEVEFTKQGIANSIEIQRTIPVMYSVVSLPQHPNIDFSIKVIGLLGPSYNQDDTWVFKDLPAFVREPYLLSDMDYRVRFEIEIRTIQLANQYYQLFSTFASSWKAVTKSFNDDPYFGKKINYLSLYLNSLADSIKSISSNDEEILRNGYEAIKQIKWNGQEACYVSNDCKQAYQQKSGNSAEINLNLLVLLKKLGFNVYPVLTSTRSNGKISRFSPTKVKFNYVVVAVERPSGTLYLDATEEYAPVGLVPTRLLSCNGHPLDETKGECSVTFNPVHKEKKTTNSKLSIDDQGKVNGEIEIIRYDYNAIDFKNALKRETDHEAYIQELESENQGWYVDDFTFTNLNDNYQPFKSDYKVSLSSTSGQAGILALNPFAFVKLSGSPFPRDTRSAPISFPCEIDHSSTVSITIPEGYAIEEMPKSDEIANRDNTVTYKYTIRKSGNTVTINTRFIISKLEFNAWEYSSMRSVFEKMIQKQGESLILKKI
;
A
#
# COMPACT_ATOMS: atom_id res chain seq x y z
N MET A 1 18.88 1.49 -33.07
CA MET A 1 19.94 0.75 -32.32
C MET A 1 20.95 1.68 -31.66
N THR A 2 21.37 2.77 -32.30
CA THR A 2 22.47 3.66 -31.85
C THR A 2 22.14 4.64 -30.72
N MET A 3 20.88 4.79 -30.32
CA MET A 3 20.50 5.61 -29.16
C MET A 3 21.24 5.11 -27.90
N GLN A 4 22.05 5.95 -27.27
CA GLN A 4 22.74 5.64 -26.01
C GLN A 4 22.13 6.40 -24.83
N THR A 5 21.57 7.58 -25.08
CA THR A 5 20.84 8.39 -24.11
C THR A 5 19.53 8.87 -24.71
N TYR A 6 18.56 9.20 -23.87
CA TYR A 6 17.32 9.83 -24.29
C TYR A 6 17.36 11.31 -23.93
N SER A 7 17.21 12.19 -24.93
CA SER A 7 17.45 13.63 -24.75
C SER A 7 16.47 14.30 -23.78
N LEU A 8 15.24 13.78 -23.66
CA LEU A 8 14.23 14.32 -22.74
C LEU A 8 14.37 13.79 -21.31
N ASP A 9 15.16 12.73 -21.11
CA ASP A 9 15.51 12.20 -19.80
C ASP A 9 16.86 11.47 -19.88
N THR A 10 17.93 12.21 -19.60
CA THR A 10 19.31 11.69 -19.65
C THR A 10 19.60 10.70 -18.52
N THR A 11 18.73 10.65 -17.50
CA THR A 11 18.85 9.72 -16.37
C THR A 11 18.18 8.38 -16.64
N ALA A 12 17.30 8.30 -17.65
CA ALA A 12 16.55 7.10 -17.99
C ALA A 12 17.44 5.86 -18.18
N GLU A 13 17.02 4.75 -17.57
CA GLU A 13 17.68 3.45 -17.69
C GLU A 13 17.20 2.66 -18.91
N ALA A 14 15.98 2.94 -19.34
CA ALA A 14 15.34 2.41 -20.53
C ALA A 14 14.28 3.40 -21.03
N VAL A 15 13.80 3.21 -22.27
CA VAL A 15 12.74 4.01 -22.89
C VAL A 15 11.79 3.12 -23.67
N LEU A 16 10.48 3.31 -23.50
CA LEU A 16 9.49 2.73 -24.39
C LEU A 16 9.48 3.56 -25.68
N LEU A 17 10.11 3.02 -26.73
CA LEU A 17 10.21 3.68 -28.03
C LEU A 17 8.87 3.72 -28.75
N TYR A 18 8.10 2.64 -28.63
CA TYR A 18 6.85 2.47 -29.34
C TYR A 18 5.92 1.54 -28.57
N GLN A 19 4.64 1.88 -28.51
CA GLN A 19 3.56 0.99 -28.13
C GLN A 19 2.39 1.18 -29.09
N ASN A 20 1.80 0.07 -29.54
CA ASN A 20 0.50 0.03 -30.20
C ASN A 20 -0.38 -0.97 -29.46
N ALA A 21 -1.50 -0.50 -28.92
CA ALA A 21 -2.48 -1.33 -28.23
C ALA A 21 -3.83 -1.18 -28.95
N GLU A 22 -4.34 -2.25 -29.53
CA GLU A 22 -5.54 -2.20 -30.35
C GLU A 22 -6.51 -3.32 -30.02
N PHE A 23 -7.80 -2.98 -30.06
CA PHE A 23 -8.89 -3.93 -30.04
C PHE A 23 -9.37 -4.20 -31.46
N LEU A 24 -9.45 -5.49 -31.81
CA LEU A 24 -9.89 -6.01 -33.09
C LEU A 24 -11.29 -6.62 -32.91
N PRO A 25 -12.37 -5.83 -33.02
CA PRO A 25 -13.72 -6.26 -32.63
C PRO A 25 -14.24 -7.45 -33.45
N ASN A 26 -13.93 -7.50 -34.75
CA ASN A 26 -14.37 -8.57 -35.65
C ASN A 26 -13.90 -9.97 -35.21
N ASN A 27 -12.73 -10.03 -34.57
CA ASN A 27 -12.16 -11.29 -34.06
C ASN A 27 -12.30 -11.41 -32.54
N PHE A 28 -12.88 -10.39 -31.88
CA PHE A 28 -12.87 -10.22 -30.44
C PHE A 28 -11.48 -10.43 -29.82
N GLN A 29 -10.46 -9.75 -30.38
CA GLN A 29 -9.07 -9.89 -29.96
C GLN A 29 -8.46 -8.57 -29.53
N PHE A 30 -7.53 -8.63 -28.57
CA PHE A 30 -6.70 -7.49 -28.19
C PHE A 30 -5.26 -7.80 -28.54
N ARG A 31 -4.60 -6.87 -29.22
CA ARG A 31 -3.18 -6.96 -29.62
C ARG A 31 -2.42 -5.79 -29.01
N GLN A 32 -1.26 -6.09 -28.43
CA GLN A 32 -0.31 -5.09 -27.95
C GLN A 32 1.08 -5.38 -28.50
N HIS A 33 1.66 -4.41 -29.22
CA HIS A 33 3.02 -4.43 -29.73
C HIS A 33 3.83 -3.33 -29.06
N GLN A 34 5.01 -3.65 -28.55
CA GLN A 34 5.87 -2.68 -27.88
C GLN A 34 7.35 -2.87 -28.22
N ARG A 35 8.09 -1.76 -28.24
CA ARG A 35 9.54 -1.72 -28.37
C ARG A 35 10.16 -0.93 -27.23
N ILE A 36 11.08 -1.55 -26.50
CA ILE A 36 11.79 -0.94 -25.36
C ILE A 36 13.29 -0.90 -25.68
N LYS A 37 13.92 0.25 -25.51
CA LYS A 37 15.37 0.42 -25.60
C LYS A 37 15.96 0.38 -24.20
N ILE A 38 16.97 -0.47 -23.98
CA ILE A 38 17.77 -0.48 -22.74
C ILE A 38 18.94 0.49 -22.93
N LEU A 39 19.03 1.50 -22.08
CA LEU A 39 20.06 2.54 -22.13
C LEU A 39 21.19 2.28 -21.13
N LYS A 40 20.88 1.65 -19.99
CA LYS A 40 21.85 1.35 -18.92
C LYS A 40 21.71 -0.10 -18.47
N LYS A 41 22.78 -0.68 -17.94
CA LYS A 41 22.74 -2.02 -17.31
C LYS A 41 21.64 -2.18 -16.26
N SER A 42 21.32 -1.17 -15.45
CA SER A 42 20.22 -1.23 -14.48
C SER A 42 18.84 -1.41 -15.12
N GLY A 43 18.68 -1.00 -16.39
CA GLY A 43 17.43 -1.10 -17.13
C GLY A 43 17.09 -2.50 -17.66
N THR A 44 17.97 -3.50 -17.53
CA THR A 44 17.71 -4.85 -18.08
C THR A 44 16.47 -5.52 -17.44
N GLY A 45 16.07 -5.09 -16.24
CA GLY A 45 14.84 -5.54 -15.59
C GLY A 45 13.56 -5.27 -16.39
N TYR A 46 13.54 -4.22 -17.23
CA TYR A 46 12.39 -3.89 -18.10
C TYR A 46 12.15 -4.92 -19.22
N ALA A 47 13.04 -5.91 -19.36
CA ALA A 47 12.89 -7.02 -20.27
C ALA A 47 12.10 -8.20 -19.70
N ASN A 48 11.82 -8.16 -18.39
CA ASN A 48 10.89 -9.08 -17.75
C ASN A 48 9.49 -8.47 -17.81
N ILE A 49 8.62 -9.03 -18.64
CA ILE A 49 7.31 -8.44 -18.93
C ILE A 49 6.21 -9.39 -18.49
N ALA A 50 5.20 -8.86 -17.82
CA ALA A 50 4.00 -9.60 -17.43
C ALA A 50 2.77 -9.06 -18.18
N PHE A 51 1.92 -9.97 -18.67
CA PHE A 51 0.68 -9.65 -19.35
C PHE A 51 -0.51 -10.36 -18.68
N PRO A 52 -1.65 -9.68 -18.48
CA PRO A 52 -2.89 -10.34 -18.07
C PRO A 52 -3.51 -11.09 -19.26
N GLY A 53 -3.67 -12.41 -19.14
CA GLY A 53 -4.07 -13.28 -20.23
C GLY A 53 -5.05 -14.40 -19.84
N GLN A 54 -5.57 -15.08 -20.85
CA GLN A 54 -6.23 -16.38 -20.71
C GLN A 54 -5.29 -17.47 -21.27
N LEU A 55 -5.60 -18.74 -20.97
CA LEU A 55 -4.95 -19.89 -21.60
C LEU A 55 -4.97 -19.69 -23.13
N LYS A 56 -3.83 -19.88 -23.81
CA LYS A 56 -3.61 -19.71 -25.28
C LYS A 56 -3.30 -18.28 -25.78
N SER A 57 -2.80 -17.38 -24.94
CA SER A 57 -2.31 -16.08 -25.42
C SER A 57 -1.11 -16.28 -26.38
N GLN A 58 -1.06 -15.56 -27.49
CA GLN A 58 0.03 -15.64 -28.46
C GLN A 58 1.08 -14.59 -28.16
N ILE A 59 2.33 -15.00 -28.00
CA ILE A 59 3.45 -14.10 -27.73
C ILE A 59 4.55 -14.30 -28.77
N LYS A 60 5.05 -13.19 -29.30
CA LYS A 60 6.25 -13.14 -30.13
C LYS A 60 7.18 -12.10 -29.53
N GLY A 61 8.44 -12.47 -29.35
CA GLY A 61 9.45 -11.57 -28.81
C GLY A 61 10.78 -11.69 -29.53
N TYR A 62 11.48 -10.57 -29.65
CA TYR A 62 12.86 -10.51 -30.14
C TYR A 62 13.70 -9.52 -29.33
N THR A 63 14.95 -9.88 -29.09
CA THR A 63 15.98 -8.96 -28.60
C THR A 63 16.95 -8.67 -29.74
N TYR A 64 17.20 -7.39 -29.98
CA TYR A 64 18.15 -6.90 -30.97
C TYR A 64 19.37 -6.33 -30.25
N ASN A 65 20.55 -6.76 -30.66
CA ASN A 65 21.84 -6.28 -30.17
C ASN A 65 22.68 -5.77 -31.33
N LEU A 66 23.60 -4.84 -31.05
CA LEU A 66 24.62 -4.44 -32.01
C LEU A 66 25.91 -5.19 -31.64
N GLU A 67 26.41 -6.03 -32.55
CA GLU A 67 27.64 -6.81 -32.38
C GLU A 67 28.47 -6.59 -33.63
N ASP A 68 29.70 -6.06 -33.46
CA ASP A 68 30.59 -5.68 -34.57
C ASP A 68 29.92 -4.81 -35.65
N GLY A 69 29.08 -3.86 -35.20
CA GLY A 69 28.32 -2.95 -36.08
C GLY A 69 27.12 -3.60 -36.80
N LYS A 70 26.85 -4.90 -36.58
CA LYS A 70 25.73 -5.63 -37.19
C LYS A 70 24.61 -5.87 -36.17
N ILE A 71 23.37 -5.87 -36.64
CA ILE A 71 22.21 -6.17 -35.79
C ILE A 71 22.07 -7.68 -35.66
N VAL A 72 22.29 -8.20 -34.45
CA VAL A 72 22.05 -9.59 -34.09
C VAL A 72 20.68 -9.71 -33.44
N LYS A 73 19.83 -10.59 -33.99
CA LYS A 73 18.44 -10.81 -33.57
C LYS A 73 18.33 -12.14 -32.83
N THR A 74 17.94 -12.09 -31.56
CA THR A 74 17.65 -13.27 -30.74
C THR A 74 16.14 -13.42 -30.55
N LYS A 75 15.58 -14.59 -30.85
CA LYS A 75 14.15 -14.87 -30.70
C LYS A 75 13.83 -15.34 -29.28
N LEU A 76 12.70 -14.86 -28.74
CA LEU A 76 12.11 -15.40 -27.51
C LEU A 76 11.73 -16.88 -27.71
N SER A 77 12.32 -17.75 -26.90
CA SER A 77 12.01 -19.18 -26.91
C SER A 77 10.72 -19.45 -26.13
N LYS A 78 10.11 -20.62 -26.34
CA LYS A 78 8.86 -20.98 -25.64
C LYS A 78 9.11 -21.24 -24.15
N GLU A 79 10.31 -21.71 -23.81
CA GLU A 79 10.75 -22.04 -22.45
C GLU A 79 10.92 -20.79 -21.58
N ALA A 80 11.10 -19.63 -22.21
CA ALA A 80 11.17 -18.33 -21.53
C ALA A 80 9.80 -17.67 -21.32
N VAL A 81 8.70 -18.39 -21.62
CA VAL A 81 7.31 -17.96 -21.41
C VAL A 81 6.70 -18.80 -20.30
N PHE A 82 6.33 -18.13 -19.20
CA PHE A 82 5.77 -18.75 -18.01
C PHE A 82 4.32 -18.32 -17.83
N GLU A 83 3.41 -19.28 -17.65
CA GLU A 83 2.00 -18.99 -17.34
C GLU A 83 1.71 -19.35 -15.88
N GLU A 84 1.19 -18.38 -15.13
CA GLU A 84 0.75 -18.54 -13.75
C GLU A 84 -0.78 -18.44 -13.70
N ARG A 85 -1.46 -19.45 -13.15
CA ARG A 85 -2.91 -19.40 -12.96
C ARG A 85 -3.26 -18.45 -11.81
N VAL A 86 -4.10 -17.44 -12.07
CA VAL A 86 -4.55 -16.48 -11.05
C VAL A 86 -5.85 -16.96 -10.39
N VAL A 87 -6.88 -17.21 -11.19
CA VAL A 87 -8.17 -17.76 -10.75
C VAL A 87 -8.90 -18.36 -11.94
N GLY A 88 -9.49 -19.54 -11.80
CA GLY A 88 -10.26 -20.16 -12.87
C GLY A 88 -9.49 -20.26 -14.20
N ASN A 89 -9.95 -19.59 -15.25
CA ASN A 89 -9.27 -19.57 -16.56
C ASN A 89 -8.47 -18.27 -16.80
N ILE A 90 -8.25 -17.47 -15.77
CA ILE A 90 -7.45 -16.24 -15.80
C ILE A 90 -6.01 -16.61 -15.44
N TYR A 91 -5.09 -16.23 -16.32
CA TYR A 91 -3.66 -16.47 -16.19
C TYR A 91 -2.88 -15.15 -16.25
N ARG A 92 -1.69 -15.17 -15.67
CA ARG A 92 -0.68 -14.14 -15.84
C ARG A 92 0.48 -14.76 -16.61
N THR A 93 0.76 -14.24 -17.78
CA THR A 93 1.89 -14.70 -18.58
C THR A 93 3.09 -13.79 -18.32
N ARG A 94 4.22 -14.38 -17.91
CA ARG A 94 5.50 -13.70 -17.72
C ARG A 94 6.49 -14.15 -18.78
N ILE A 95 7.24 -13.21 -19.33
CA ILE A 95 8.33 -13.49 -20.26
C ILE A 95 9.63 -12.87 -19.76
N ALA A 96 10.73 -13.58 -19.96
CA ALA A 96 12.08 -13.06 -19.77
C ALA A 96 12.78 -13.02 -21.13
N MET A 97 13.04 -11.82 -21.63
CA MET A 97 13.64 -11.67 -22.96
C MET A 97 15.11 -12.12 -22.98
N PRO A 98 15.53 -12.93 -23.96
CA PRO A 98 16.88 -13.49 -23.99
C PRO A 98 17.93 -12.46 -24.44
N ASN A 99 19.19 -12.66 -24.06
CA ASN A 99 20.34 -11.87 -24.52
C ASN A 99 20.21 -10.35 -24.35
N VAL A 100 19.56 -9.90 -23.27
CA VAL A 100 19.37 -8.48 -22.98
C VAL A 100 20.61 -7.93 -22.30
N LYS A 101 21.13 -6.83 -22.85
CA LYS A 101 22.27 -6.08 -22.35
C LYS A 101 22.04 -4.57 -22.55
N GLU A 102 22.94 -3.77 -22.01
CA GLU A 102 22.96 -2.34 -22.31
C GLU A 102 23.01 -2.12 -23.83
N GLY A 103 22.18 -1.21 -24.33
CA GLY A 103 22.04 -0.95 -25.75
C GLY A 103 21.07 -1.87 -26.50
N SER A 104 20.53 -2.92 -25.89
CA SER A 104 19.54 -3.79 -26.53
C SER A 104 18.26 -3.04 -26.88
N VAL A 105 17.59 -3.47 -27.96
CA VAL A 105 16.17 -3.16 -28.21
C VAL A 105 15.36 -4.44 -28.06
N ILE A 106 14.34 -4.39 -27.24
CA ILE A 106 13.40 -5.48 -26.99
C ILE A 106 12.14 -5.16 -27.78
N GLU A 107 11.61 -6.14 -28.51
CA GLU A 107 10.35 -6.04 -29.24
C GLU A 107 9.45 -7.21 -28.83
N VAL A 108 8.22 -6.90 -28.42
CA VAL A 108 7.25 -7.91 -27.98
C VAL A 108 5.88 -7.58 -28.56
N GLU A 109 5.23 -8.61 -29.11
CA GLU A 109 3.83 -8.61 -29.52
C GLU A 109 3.08 -9.66 -28.69
N PHE A 110 1.98 -9.25 -28.09
CA PHE A 110 1.06 -10.08 -27.31
C PHE A 110 -0.35 -9.97 -27.91
N THR A 111 -0.99 -11.11 -28.16
CA THR A 111 -2.38 -11.19 -28.61
C THR A 111 -3.19 -12.10 -27.70
N LYS A 112 -4.35 -11.63 -27.25
CA LYS A 112 -5.30 -12.43 -26.46
C LYS A 112 -6.72 -12.32 -27.01
N GLN A 113 -7.56 -13.26 -26.60
CA GLN A 113 -9.00 -13.18 -26.78
C GLN A 113 -9.60 -12.17 -25.79
N GLY A 114 -10.66 -11.50 -26.25
CA GLY A 114 -11.33 -10.41 -25.54
C GLY A 114 -10.63 -9.05 -25.69
N ILE A 115 -11.09 -8.11 -24.87
CA ILE A 115 -10.53 -6.77 -24.73
C ILE A 115 -9.66 -6.69 -23.46
N ALA A 116 -8.69 -5.80 -23.42
CA ALA A 116 -7.95 -5.53 -22.18
C ALA A 116 -8.82 -4.75 -21.21
N ASN A 117 -8.77 -5.07 -19.91
CA ASN A 117 -9.43 -4.27 -18.87
C ASN A 117 -8.66 -2.99 -18.54
N SER A 118 -7.35 -2.98 -18.82
CA SER A 118 -6.52 -1.79 -18.69
C SER A 118 -5.36 -1.81 -19.68
N ILE A 119 -4.98 -0.62 -20.16
CA ILE A 119 -3.83 -0.40 -21.05
C ILE A 119 -2.96 0.69 -20.43
N GLU A 120 -1.77 0.31 -19.97
CA GLU A 120 -0.80 1.24 -19.41
C GLU A 120 -0.12 2.05 -20.52
N ILE A 121 -0.18 3.39 -20.41
CA ILE A 121 0.47 4.30 -21.35
C ILE A 121 1.72 4.89 -20.71
N GLN A 122 1.57 5.66 -19.64
CA GLN A 122 2.71 6.16 -18.88
C GLN A 122 3.27 5.06 -17.99
N ARG A 123 4.60 4.97 -17.92
CA ARG A 123 5.35 3.92 -17.19
C ARG A 123 6.41 4.56 -16.30
N THR A 124 7.13 3.75 -15.52
CA THR A 124 8.30 4.19 -14.74
C THR A 124 9.53 4.51 -15.61
N ILE A 125 9.40 4.39 -16.94
CA ILE A 125 10.37 4.84 -17.94
C ILE A 125 9.68 5.80 -18.90
N PRO A 126 10.43 6.71 -19.55
CA PRO A 126 9.87 7.60 -20.54
C PRO A 126 9.24 6.84 -21.71
N VAL A 127 8.21 7.44 -22.31
CA VAL A 127 7.47 6.88 -23.44
C VAL A 127 7.55 7.85 -24.60
N MET A 128 8.27 7.46 -25.65
CA MET A 128 8.45 8.28 -26.84
C MET A 128 7.16 8.32 -27.68
N TYR A 129 6.54 7.17 -27.90
CA TYR A 129 5.34 7.07 -28.72
C TYR A 129 4.44 5.93 -28.26
N SER A 130 3.16 6.21 -28.02
CA SER A 130 2.15 5.20 -27.76
C SER A 130 0.87 5.54 -28.51
N VAL A 131 0.29 4.55 -29.17
CA VAL A 131 -1.03 4.63 -29.81
C VAL A 131 -1.97 3.58 -29.22
N VAL A 132 -3.21 3.97 -29.00
CA VAL A 132 -4.30 3.11 -28.54
C VAL A 132 -5.44 3.22 -29.53
N SER A 133 -6.00 2.10 -29.99
CA SER A 133 -7.18 2.08 -30.86
C SER A 133 -8.24 1.13 -30.31
N LEU A 134 -9.40 1.66 -29.95
CA LEU A 134 -10.49 0.91 -29.30
C LEU A 134 -11.83 1.15 -30.02
N PRO A 135 -11.96 0.70 -31.29
CA PRO A 135 -13.16 0.94 -32.07
C PRO A 135 -14.39 0.28 -31.43
N GLN A 136 -15.50 1.00 -31.43
CA GLN A 136 -16.80 0.48 -30.98
C GLN A 136 -17.34 -0.62 -31.91
N HIS A 137 -18.15 -1.52 -31.37
CA HIS A 137 -18.79 -2.59 -32.15
C HIS A 137 -20.24 -2.81 -31.70
N PRO A 138 -21.23 -2.99 -32.61
CA PRO A 138 -22.65 -3.08 -32.25
C PRO A 138 -23.00 -4.17 -31.23
N ASN A 139 -22.24 -5.25 -31.21
CA ASN A 139 -22.48 -6.42 -30.36
C ASN A 139 -21.69 -6.41 -29.03
N ILE A 140 -20.86 -5.39 -28.80
CA ILE A 140 -19.95 -5.33 -27.65
C ILE A 140 -20.01 -3.91 -27.08
N ASP A 141 -20.71 -3.77 -25.96
CA ASP A 141 -20.79 -2.50 -25.23
C ASP A 141 -19.71 -2.48 -24.14
N PHE A 142 -18.79 -1.53 -24.23
CA PHE A 142 -17.76 -1.29 -23.23
C PHE A 142 -17.56 0.21 -23.03
N SER A 143 -17.27 0.59 -21.80
CA SER A 143 -16.88 1.98 -21.49
C SER A 143 -15.38 2.11 -21.36
N ILE A 144 -14.86 3.21 -21.89
CA ILE A 144 -13.46 3.61 -21.80
C ILE A 144 -13.36 4.79 -20.83
N LYS A 145 -12.41 4.71 -19.88
CA LYS A 145 -12.03 5.83 -19.03
C LYS A 145 -10.52 6.04 -19.15
N VAL A 146 -10.12 7.23 -19.62
CA VAL A 146 -8.72 7.65 -19.64
C VAL A 146 -8.39 8.26 -18.28
N ILE A 147 -7.42 7.68 -17.59
CA ILE A 147 -6.89 8.14 -16.30
C ILE A 147 -5.54 8.79 -16.56
N GLY A 148 -5.18 9.81 -15.78
CA GLY A 148 -3.83 10.37 -15.76
C GLY A 148 -3.81 11.89 -15.66
N LEU A 149 -2.64 12.43 -15.29
CA LEU A 149 -2.40 13.88 -15.25
C LEU A 149 -2.04 14.47 -16.61
N LEU A 150 -1.68 13.63 -17.60
CA LEU A 150 -1.27 14.05 -18.94
C LEU A 150 -2.28 13.55 -19.97
N GLY A 151 -2.61 14.41 -20.94
CA GLY A 151 -3.53 14.10 -22.03
C GLY A 151 -2.84 13.55 -23.28
N PRO A 152 -3.62 13.02 -24.24
CA PRO A 152 -3.12 12.62 -25.55
C PRO A 152 -2.65 13.84 -26.36
N SER A 153 -1.61 13.66 -27.17
CA SER A 153 -1.19 14.65 -28.15
C SER A 153 -2.16 14.74 -29.34
N TYR A 154 -2.91 13.66 -29.60
CA TYR A 154 -3.93 13.59 -30.63
C TYR A 154 -5.00 12.55 -30.24
N ASN A 155 -6.27 12.84 -30.52
CA ASN A 155 -7.40 11.96 -30.26
C ASN A 155 -8.48 12.13 -31.34
N GLN A 156 -8.73 11.08 -32.12
CA GLN A 156 -9.76 11.03 -33.15
C GLN A 156 -10.17 9.58 -33.45
N ASP A 157 -11.44 9.33 -33.79
CA ASP A 157 -11.96 8.04 -34.29
C ASP A 157 -11.54 6.84 -33.41
N ASP A 158 -11.85 6.91 -32.11
CA ASP A 158 -11.49 5.90 -31.11
C ASP A 158 -9.97 5.57 -31.05
N THR A 159 -9.13 6.53 -31.47
CA THR A 159 -7.68 6.40 -31.51
C THR A 159 -6.99 7.54 -30.77
N TRP A 160 -6.13 7.20 -29.81
CA TRP A 160 -5.37 8.12 -28.98
C TRP A 160 -3.88 7.97 -29.23
N VAL A 161 -3.18 9.08 -29.42
CA VAL A 161 -1.72 9.12 -29.57
C VAL A 161 -1.12 9.95 -28.46
N PHE A 162 -0.10 9.38 -27.81
CA PHE A 162 0.72 10.05 -26.80
C PHE A 162 2.16 10.09 -27.29
N LYS A 163 2.77 11.26 -27.19
CA LYS A 163 4.17 11.49 -27.55
C LYS A 163 4.93 12.05 -26.36
N ASP A 164 6.17 11.62 -26.20
CA ASP A 164 7.14 12.19 -25.27
C ASP A 164 6.64 12.27 -23.81
N LEU A 165 5.93 11.24 -23.33
CA LEU A 165 5.51 11.20 -21.93
C LEU A 165 6.73 10.96 -21.02
N PRO A 166 6.89 11.75 -19.95
CA PRO A 166 7.94 11.52 -18.96
C PRO A 166 7.67 10.24 -18.16
N ALA A 167 8.74 9.68 -17.59
CA ALA A 167 8.62 8.61 -16.60
C ALA A 167 7.72 9.05 -15.44
N PHE A 168 6.79 8.17 -15.05
CA PHE A 168 6.02 8.32 -13.83
C PHE A 168 6.90 7.95 -12.64
N VAL A 169 7.09 8.90 -11.72
CA VAL A 169 7.81 8.65 -10.47
C VAL A 169 6.81 8.63 -9.33
N ARG A 170 6.71 7.49 -8.64
CA ARG A 170 5.85 7.35 -7.46
C ARG A 170 6.38 8.20 -6.32
N GLU A 171 5.53 9.03 -5.75
CA GLU A 171 5.86 9.90 -4.63
C GLU A 171 5.36 9.33 -3.29
N PRO A 172 6.04 9.59 -2.16
CA PRO A 172 5.59 9.14 -0.84
C PRO A 172 4.15 9.55 -0.53
N TYR A 173 3.38 8.71 0.16
CA TYR A 173 1.96 8.94 0.48
C TYR A 173 1.06 9.22 -0.73
N LEU A 174 1.48 8.85 -1.94
CA LEU A 174 0.55 8.72 -3.05
C LEU A 174 -0.35 7.51 -2.78
N LEU A 175 -1.67 7.69 -2.87
CA LEU A 175 -2.64 6.61 -2.65
C LEU A 175 -2.34 5.42 -3.57
N SER A 176 -2.52 5.63 -4.88
CA SER A 176 -2.17 4.70 -5.94
C SER A 176 -1.57 5.45 -7.11
N ASP A 177 -0.48 4.94 -7.69
CA ASP A 177 0.02 5.40 -8.98
C ASP A 177 -0.99 5.13 -10.10
N MET A 178 -1.84 4.12 -9.95
CA MET A 178 -2.90 3.77 -10.90
C MET A 178 -3.92 4.89 -11.07
N ASP A 179 -4.08 5.80 -10.11
CA ASP A 179 -5.04 6.90 -10.22
C ASP A 179 -4.47 8.14 -10.92
N TYR A 180 -3.14 8.20 -11.15
CA TYR A 180 -2.46 9.41 -11.66
C TYR A 180 -1.58 9.18 -12.88
N ARG A 181 -1.17 7.93 -13.16
CA ARG A 181 -0.44 7.58 -14.39
C ARG A 181 -1.40 7.54 -15.58
N VAL A 182 -0.90 7.93 -16.76
CA VAL A 182 -1.70 7.83 -17.99
C VAL A 182 -2.00 6.37 -18.31
N ARG A 183 -3.27 6.00 -18.33
CA ARG A 183 -3.73 4.67 -18.72
C ARG A 183 -5.19 4.65 -19.14
N PHE A 184 -5.59 3.59 -19.81
CA PHE A 184 -6.98 3.31 -20.13
C PHE A 184 -7.52 2.29 -19.13
N GLU A 185 -8.71 2.54 -18.61
CA GLU A 185 -9.57 1.57 -17.94
C GLU A 185 -10.72 1.24 -18.88
N ILE A 186 -10.97 -0.04 -19.06
CA ILE A 186 -11.98 -0.55 -19.98
C ILE A 186 -12.85 -1.52 -19.19
N GLU A 187 -14.16 -1.25 -19.18
CA GLU A 187 -15.15 -2.09 -18.50
C GLU A 187 -16.17 -2.56 -19.53
N ILE A 188 -16.26 -3.88 -19.71
CA ILE A 188 -17.28 -4.48 -20.56
C ILE A 188 -18.61 -4.41 -19.82
N ARG A 189 -19.63 -3.83 -20.44
CA ARG A 189 -20.98 -3.71 -19.87
C ARG A 189 -21.85 -4.86 -20.32
N THR A 190 -21.92 -5.09 -21.63
CA THR A 190 -22.68 -6.20 -22.23
C THR A 190 -21.96 -6.78 -23.43
N ILE A 191 -22.16 -8.08 -23.66
CA ILE A 191 -21.77 -8.77 -24.89
C ILE A 191 -23.02 -9.45 -25.44
N GLN A 192 -23.29 -9.25 -26.73
CA GLN A 192 -24.41 -9.81 -27.47
C GLN A 192 -23.90 -10.57 -28.69
N LEU A 193 -23.51 -11.83 -28.52
CA LEU A 193 -23.07 -12.67 -29.64
C LEU A 193 -24.21 -13.60 -30.04
N ALA A 194 -24.81 -13.34 -31.19
CA ALA A 194 -25.77 -14.24 -31.82
C ALA A 194 -25.10 -14.98 -32.97
N ASN A 195 -25.18 -16.31 -32.95
CA ASN A 195 -24.96 -17.15 -34.12
C ASN A 195 -26.14 -18.11 -34.32
N GLN A 196 -26.12 -18.91 -35.39
CA GLN A 196 -27.23 -19.80 -35.75
C GLN A 196 -27.52 -20.92 -34.72
N TYR A 197 -26.66 -21.11 -33.72
CA TYR A 197 -26.78 -22.16 -32.70
C TYR A 197 -26.94 -21.62 -31.27
N TYR A 198 -26.46 -20.41 -30.98
CA TYR A 198 -26.44 -19.82 -29.65
C TYR A 198 -26.66 -18.31 -29.66
N GLN A 199 -27.42 -17.82 -28.68
CA GLN A 199 -27.44 -16.41 -28.28
C GLN A 199 -26.72 -16.28 -26.94
N LEU A 200 -25.57 -15.63 -26.92
CA LEU A 200 -24.85 -15.26 -25.71
C LEU A 200 -25.15 -13.80 -25.39
N PHE A 201 -26.01 -13.60 -24.39
CA PHE A 201 -26.20 -12.30 -23.74
C PHE A 201 -25.58 -12.36 -22.35
N SER A 202 -24.61 -11.50 -22.08
CA SER A 202 -23.99 -11.42 -20.75
C SER A 202 -23.88 -9.97 -20.32
N THR A 203 -24.46 -9.66 -19.16
CA THR A 203 -24.38 -8.37 -18.50
C THR A 203 -23.38 -8.46 -17.36
N PHE A 204 -22.39 -7.57 -17.33
CA PHE A 204 -21.28 -7.65 -16.38
C PHE A 204 -21.30 -6.48 -15.39
N ALA A 205 -21.18 -5.25 -15.89
CA ALA A 205 -21.10 -4.04 -15.08
C ALA A 205 -22.00 -2.91 -15.63
N SER A 206 -23.20 -3.24 -16.10
CA SER A 206 -24.18 -2.23 -16.56
C SER A 206 -24.82 -1.44 -15.41
N SER A 207 -24.88 -2.02 -14.21
CA SER A 207 -25.36 -1.41 -12.97
C SER A 207 -24.67 -2.08 -11.78
N TRP A 208 -24.71 -1.44 -10.60
CA TRP A 208 -24.20 -2.09 -9.38
C TRP A 208 -25.00 -3.35 -9.03
N LYS A 209 -26.31 -3.35 -9.26
CA LYS A 209 -27.12 -4.57 -9.17
C LYS A 209 -26.61 -5.70 -10.08
N ALA A 210 -26.22 -5.40 -11.31
CA ALA A 210 -25.62 -6.39 -12.21
C ALA A 210 -24.27 -6.91 -11.69
N VAL A 211 -23.45 -6.05 -11.11
CA VAL A 211 -22.20 -6.42 -10.43
C VAL A 211 -22.49 -7.38 -9.27
N THR A 212 -23.42 -7.04 -8.38
CA THR A 212 -23.83 -7.90 -7.25
C THR A 212 -24.26 -9.27 -7.73
N LYS A 213 -25.18 -9.32 -8.71
CA LYS A 213 -25.63 -10.57 -9.31
C LYS A 213 -24.47 -11.38 -9.88
N SER A 214 -23.56 -10.73 -10.61
CA SER A 214 -22.43 -11.41 -11.22
C SER A 214 -21.49 -12.04 -10.19
N PHE A 215 -21.22 -11.40 -9.05
CA PHE A 215 -20.37 -11.98 -8.01
C PHE A 215 -21.08 -13.08 -7.22
N ASN A 216 -22.37 -12.92 -6.94
CA ASN A 216 -23.17 -13.93 -6.26
C ASN A 216 -23.29 -15.23 -7.10
N ASP A 217 -23.38 -15.11 -8.41
CA ASP A 217 -23.48 -16.25 -9.34
C ASP A 217 -22.10 -16.86 -9.70
N ASP A 218 -20.99 -16.26 -9.27
CA ASP A 218 -19.63 -16.65 -9.64
C ASP A 218 -19.17 -17.92 -8.89
N PRO A 219 -18.63 -18.94 -9.59
CA PRO A 219 -18.13 -20.18 -8.97
C PRO A 219 -16.93 -19.99 -8.04
N TYR A 220 -16.15 -18.92 -8.19
CA TYR A 220 -14.98 -18.59 -7.36
C TYR A 220 -15.31 -17.55 -6.27
N PHE A 221 -16.58 -17.16 -6.13
CA PHE A 221 -17.05 -16.26 -5.09
C PHE A 221 -18.37 -16.75 -4.45
N GLY A 222 -19.53 -16.28 -4.94
CA GLY A 222 -20.81 -16.42 -4.23
C GLY A 222 -21.29 -17.87 -4.16
N LYS A 223 -21.13 -18.63 -5.24
CA LYS A 223 -21.44 -20.07 -5.22
C LYS A 223 -20.52 -20.81 -4.26
N LYS A 224 -19.25 -20.40 -4.12
CA LYS A 224 -18.30 -21.02 -3.20
C LYS A 224 -18.78 -20.92 -1.75
N ILE A 225 -19.26 -19.74 -1.32
CA ILE A 225 -19.73 -19.46 0.05
C ILE A 225 -20.73 -20.53 0.56
N ASN A 226 -21.63 -21.00 -0.31
CA ASN A 226 -22.63 -22.02 0.07
C ASN A 226 -22.01 -23.39 0.39
N TYR A 227 -20.90 -23.75 -0.25
CA TYR A 227 -20.20 -25.03 -0.04
C TYR A 227 -19.19 -24.98 1.12
N LEU A 228 -18.81 -23.79 1.61
CA LEU A 228 -17.82 -23.64 2.67
C LEU A 228 -18.31 -24.03 4.08
N SER A 229 -19.60 -24.35 4.23
CA SER A 229 -20.22 -24.47 5.55
C SER A 229 -19.88 -25.77 6.31
N LEU A 230 -19.49 -26.88 5.69
CA LEU A 230 -19.47 -28.15 6.45
C LEU A 230 -18.25 -28.30 7.40
N TYR A 231 -17.09 -27.76 7.05
CA TYR A 231 -15.83 -28.01 7.79
C TYR A 231 -15.61 -27.09 9.00
N LEU A 232 -16.47 -26.09 9.20
CA LEU A 232 -16.38 -25.13 10.30
C LEU A 232 -17.36 -25.41 11.45
N ASN A 233 -18.17 -26.47 11.36
CA ASN A 233 -19.18 -26.80 12.39
C ASN A 233 -18.55 -27.03 13.77
N SER A 234 -17.54 -27.91 13.86
CA SER A 234 -16.88 -28.21 15.14
C SER A 234 -16.20 -26.99 15.75
N LEU A 235 -15.62 -26.12 14.92
CA LEU A 235 -15.04 -24.85 15.38
C LEU A 235 -16.12 -23.92 15.94
N ALA A 236 -17.25 -23.78 15.24
CA ALA A 236 -18.37 -22.95 15.70
C ALA A 236 -18.95 -23.45 17.02
N ASP A 237 -19.11 -24.77 17.19
CA ASP A 237 -19.62 -25.38 18.43
C ASP A 237 -18.64 -25.15 19.59
N SER A 238 -17.34 -25.34 19.34
CA SER A 238 -16.29 -25.07 20.33
C SER A 238 -16.29 -23.62 20.78
N ILE A 239 -16.36 -22.66 19.84
CA ILE A 239 -16.42 -21.23 20.17
C ILE A 239 -17.67 -20.91 21.00
N LYS A 240 -18.85 -21.43 20.63
CA LYS A 240 -20.07 -21.23 21.41
C LYS A 240 -19.99 -21.79 22.82
N SER A 241 -19.29 -22.92 23.00
CA SER A 241 -19.15 -23.56 24.32
C SER A 241 -18.27 -22.79 25.31
N ILE A 242 -17.34 -21.96 24.81
CA ILE A 242 -16.37 -21.21 25.64
C ILE A 242 -16.70 -19.71 25.75
N SER A 243 -17.73 -19.24 25.04
CA SER A 243 -18.07 -17.81 24.96
C SER A 243 -19.36 -17.53 25.73
N SER A 244 -19.39 -16.41 26.45
CA SER A 244 -20.48 -16.07 27.37
C SER A 244 -21.50 -15.10 26.76
N ASN A 245 -21.14 -14.41 25.68
CA ASN A 245 -21.95 -13.39 25.02
C ASN A 245 -21.54 -13.21 23.55
N ASP A 246 -22.34 -12.47 22.77
CA ASP A 246 -22.11 -12.25 21.34
C ASP A 246 -20.76 -11.58 21.03
N GLU A 247 -20.29 -10.65 21.85
CA GLU A 247 -18.99 -9.99 21.62
C GLU A 247 -17.81 -10.96 21.83
N GLU A 248 -17.90 -11.86 22.81
CA GLU A 248 -16.92 -12.95 22.99
C GLU A 248 -16.98 -13.96 21.84
N ILE A 249 -18.17 -14.33 21.37
CA ILE A 249 -18.35 -15.23 20.22
C ILE A 249 -17.71 -14.60 18.97
N LEU A 250 -17.97 -13.31 18.72
CA LEU A 250 -17.42 -12.56 17.60
C LEU A 250 -15.90 -12.51 17.67
N ARG A 251 -15.36 -12.17 18.84
CA ARG A 251 -13.91 -12.10 19.09
C ARG A 251 -13.23 -13.43 18.87
N ASN A 252 -13.75 -14.49 19.48
CA ASN A 252 -13.18 -15.83 19.36
C ASN A 252 -13.26 -16.37 17.92
N GLY A 253 -14.36 -16.08 17.21
CA GLY A 253 -14.48 -16.40 15.78
C GLY A 253 -13.48 -15.66 14.91
N TYR A 254 -13.27 -14.38 15.16
CA TYR A 254 -12.28 -13.57 14.45
C TYR A 254 -10.85 -14.06 14.68
N GLU A 255 -10.46 -14.26 15.94
CA GLU A 255 -9.11 -14.73 16.29
C GLU A 255 -8.83 -16.17 15.82
N ALA A 256 -9.87 -17.03 15.76
CA ALA A 256 -9.74 -18.38 15.21
C ALA A 256 -9.40 -18.37 13.71
N ILE A 257 -9.97 -17.45 12.93
CA ILE A 257 -9.68 -17.32 11.50
C ILE A 257 -8.34 -16.64 11.24
N LYS A 258 -7.93 -15.68 12.09
CA LYS A 258 -6.59 -15.06 12.01
C LYS A 258 -5.43 -16.03 12.16
N GLN A 259 -5.67 -17.26 12.63
CA GLN A 259 -4.67 -18.34 12.61
C GLN A 259 -4.30 -18.79 11.18
N ILE A 260 -5.07 -18.39 10.15
CA ILE A 260 -4.70 -18.58 8.74
C ILE A 260 -3.77 -17.42 8.34
N LYS A 261 -2.50 -17.73 8.04
CA LYS A 261 -1.52 -16.72 7.63
C LYS A 261 -1.81 -16.19 6.24
N TRP A 262 -1.92 -14.87 6.11
CA TRP A 262 -2.02 -14.24 4.81
C TRP A 262 -0.74 -14.44 3.99
N ASN A 263 -0.90 -14.90 2.76
CA ASN A 263 0.23 -15.16 1.84
C ASN A 263 0.68 -13.91 1.04
N GLY A 264 0.17 -12.73 1.39
CA GLY A 264 0.46 -11.46 0.72
C GLY A 264 -0.32 -11.22 -0.57
N GLN A 265 -1.14 -12.17 -1.04
CA GLN A 265 -1.97 -11.99 -2.23
C GLN A 265 -3.28 -11.28 -1.88
N GLU A 266 -3.44 -10.05 -2.40
CA GLU A 266 -4.72 -9.34 -2.43
C GLU A 266 -5.61 -9.97 -3.51
N ALA A 267 -6.73 -10.52 -3.09
CA ALA A 267 -7.75 -11.11 -3.95
C ALA A 267 -9.17 -10.81 -3.44
N CYS A 268 -10.10 -10.64 -4.37
CA CYS A 268 -11.54 -10.68 -4.13
C CYS A 268 -12.16 -12.04 -4.48
N TYR A 269 -11.48 -12.88 -5.27
CA TYR A 269 -11.90 -14.23 -5.64
C TYR A 269 -11.05 -15.30 -4.96
N VAL A 270 -11.64 -16.47 -4.73
CA VAL A 270 -10.93 -17.67 -4.27
C VAL A 270 -10.10 -18.22 -5.42
N SER A 271 -8.77 -18.26 -5.27
CA SER A 271 -7.87 -18.83 -6.28
C SER A 271 -7.80 -20.35 -6.20
N ASN A 272 -7.85 -20.89 -4.98
CA ASN A 272 -7.79 -22.33 -4.71
C ASN A 272 -9.08 -22.80 -4.02
N ASP A 273 -9.02 -23.05 -2.72
CA ASP A 273 -10.10 -23.58 -1.91
C ASP A 273 -10.00 -23.07 -0.46
N CYS A 274 -11.10 -22.53 0.08
CA CYS A 274 -11.08 -21.96 1.43
C CYS A 274 -10.90 -23.03 2.53
N LYS A 275 -11.34 -24.28 2.31
CA LYS A 275 -11.09 -25.38 3.26
C LYS A 275 -9.61 -25.72 3.26
N GLN A 276 -8.99 -25.78 2.09
CA GLN A 276 -7.54 -25.96 1.99
C GLN A 276 -6.79 -24.85 2.72
N ALA A 277 -7.15 -23.59 2.51
CA ALA A 277 -6.53 -22.46 3.21
C ALA A 277 -6.66 -22.58 4.74
N TYR A 278 -7.85 -22.98 5.22
CA TYR A 278 -8.10 -23.23 6.64
C TYR A 278 -7.26 -24.39 7.20
N GLN A 279 -7.15 -25.50 6.46
CA GLN A 279 -6.39 -26.69 6.88
C GLN A 279 -4.88 -26.46 6.85
N GLN A 280 -4.39 -25.76 5.83
CA GLN A 280 -2.96 -25.46 5.64
C GLN A 280 -2.50 -24.22 6.42
N LYS A 281 -3.43 -23.48 7.04
CA LYS A 281 -3.16 -22.24 7.77
C LYS A 281 -2.44 -21.19 6.92
N SER A 282 -2.72 -21.16 5.63
CA SER A 282 -2.24 -20.12 4.71
C SER A 282 -3.22 -19.89 3.56
N GLY A 283 -3.45 -18.64 3.17
CA GLY A 283 -4.35 -18.30 2.07
C GLY A 283 -4.26 -16.85 1.61
N ASN A 284 -4.93 -16.55 0.51
CA ASN A 284 -5.09 -15.18 0.03
C ASN A 284 -6.16 -14.42 0.84
N SER A 285 -6.31 -13.11 0.62
CA SER A 285 -7.27 -12.31 1.40
C SER A 285 -8.73 -12.74 1.24
N ALA A 286 -9.15 -13.21 0.06
CA ALA A 286 -10.50 -13.72 -0.16
C ALA A 286 -10.74 -15.03 0.60
N GLU A 287 -9.80 -15.97 0.55
CA GLU A 287 -9.90 -17.26 1.23
C GLU A 287 -10.00 -17.07 2.76
N ILE A 288 -9.26 -16.14 3.32
CA ILE A 288 -9.30 -15.80 4.76
C ILE A 288 -10.64 -15.14 5.11
N ASN A 289 -11.02 -14.05 4.43
CA ASN A 289 -12.21 -13.30 4.78
C ASN A 289 -13.51 -14.05 4.46
N LEU A 290 -13.53 -14.94 3.47
CA LEU A 290 -14.69 -15.80 3.23
C LEU A 290 -14.81 -16.94 4.27
N ASN A 291 -13.70 -17.45 4.81
CA ASN A 291 -13.76 -18.33 5.99
C ASN A 291 -14.36 -17.59 7.20
N LEU A 292 -13.96 -16.34 7.42
CA LEU A 292 -14.54 -15.48 8.46
C LEU A 292 -16.05 -15.29 8.27
N LEU A 293 -16.46 -14.90 7.07
CA LEU A 293 -17.88 -14.69 6.74
C LEU A 293 -18.72 -15.95 7.05
N VAL A 294 -18.24 -17.13 6.63
CA VAL A 294 -18.97 -18.38 6.82
C VAL A 294 -19.00 -18.80 8.29
N LEU A 295 -17.89 -18.62 9.02
CA LEU A 295 -17.85 -18.92 10.44
C LEU A 295 -18.81 -18.02 11.22
N LEU A 296 -18.78 -16.71 10.98
CA LEU A 296 -19.66 -15.77 11.68
C LEU A 296 -21.14 -16.04 11.39
N LYS A 297 -21.48 -16.40 10.14
CA LYS A 297 -22.85 -16.82 9.80
C LYS A 297 -23.32 -18.03 10.61
N LYS A 298 -22.44 -19.00 10.91
CA LYS A 298 -22.75 -20.16 11.76
C LYS A 298 -22.84 -19.84 13.24
N LEU A 299 -22.05 -18.87 13.66
CA LEU A 299 -22.08 -18.36 15.02
C LEU A 299 -23.36 -17.57 15.30
N GLY A 300 -24.14 -17.22 14.28
CA GLY A 300 -25.47 -16.61 14.39
C GLY A 300 -25.50 -15.13 14.00
N PHE A 301 -24.39 -14.58 13.53
CA PHE A 301 -24.34 -13.18 13.11
C PHE A 301 -24.95 -12.98 11.72
N ASN A 302 -25.64 -11.84 11.55
CA ASN A 302 -26.02 -11.39 10.22
C ASN A 302 -24.82 -10.73 9.54
N VAL A 303 -24.35 -11.33 8.45
CA VAL A 303 -23.11 -10.94 7.77
C VAL A 303 -23.27 -10.93 6.26
N TYR A 304 -22.58 -10.01 5.59
CA TYR A 304 -22.51 -9.95 4.14
C TYR A 304 -21.10 -9.53 3.67
N PRO A 305 -20.68 -9.92 2.45
CA PRO A 305 -19.41 -9.50 1.91
C PRO A 305 -19.49 -8.09 1.32
N VAL A 306 -18.39 -7.34 1.44
CA VAL A 306 -18.19 -6.04 0.80
C VAL A 306 -16.97 -6.13 -0.10
N LEU A 307 -17.15 -5.95 -1.41
CA LEU A 307 -16.04 -5.88 -2.36
C LEU A 307 -15.39 -4.50 -2.31
N THR A 308 -14.08 -4.44 -2.41
CA THR A 308 -13.34 -3.17 -2.40
C THR A 308 -12.07 -3.23 -3.24
N SER A 309 -11.51 -2.04 -3.49
CA SER A 309 -10.18 -1.85 -4.06
C SER A 309 -9.26 -1.37 -2.95
N THR A 310 -8.11 -2.00 -2.78
CA THR A 310 -7.10 -1.54 -1.82
C THR A 310 -6.52 -0.20 -2.25
N ARG A 311 -5.90 0.51 -1.30
CA ARG A 311 -5.24 1.80 -1.55
C ARG A 311 -4.25 1.73 -2.70
N SER A 312 -3.50 0.64 -2.83
CA SER A 312 -2.52 0.41 -3.90
C SER A 312 -3.16 0.17 -5.27
N ASN A 313 -4.37 -0.37 -5.32
CA ASN A 313 -5.09 -0.70 -6.57
C ASN A 313 -5.94 0.47 -7.12
N GLY A 314 -6.12 1.53 -6.33
CA GLY A 314 -6.72 2.80 -6.74
C GLY A 314 -8.21 2.91 -6.42
N LYS A 315 -8.78 4.10 -6.62
CA LYS A 315 -10.14 4.42 -6.17
C LYS A 315 -11.22 3.77 -7.05
N ILE A 316 -12.33 3.37 -6.40
CA ILE A 316 -13.59 3.00 -7.05
C ILE A 316 -14.51 4.22 -7.09
N SER A 317 -15.08 4.50 -8.26
CA SER A 317 -16.13 5.51 -8.44
C SER A 317 -17.45 4.97 -7.89
N ARG A 318 -18.17 5.74 -7.09
CA ARG A 318 -19.52 5.35 -6.62
C ARG A 318 -20.56 5.33 -7.74
N PHE A 319 -20.34 6.14 -8.77
CA PHE A 319 -21.30 6.39 -9.84
C PHE A 319 -21.04 5.52 -11.08
N SER A 320 -19.97 4.73 -11.08
CA SER A 320 -19.57 3.93 -12.24
C SER A 320 -19.37 2.48 -11.80
N PRO A 321 -20.34 1.59 -12.06
CA PRO A 321 -20.20 0.18 -11.78
C PRO A 321 -18.95 -0.40 -12.44
N THR A 322 -18.30 -1.30 -11.73
CA THR A 322 -17.06 -1.94 -12.18
C THR A 322 -16.97 -3.34 -11.62
N LYS A 323 -16.40 -4.27 -12.38
CA LYS A 323 -15.92 -5.55 -11.85
C LYS A 323 -14.40 -5.59 -11.76
N VAL A 324 -13.71 -4.85 -12.64
CA VAL A 324 -12.27 -4.99 -12.83
C VAL A 324 -11.44 -4.30 -11.74
N LYS A 325 -12.05 -3.38 -10.99
CA LYS A 325 -11.42 -2.65 -9.88
C LYS A 325 -11.36 -3.37 -8.56
N PHE A 326 -12.13 -4.44 -8.37
CA PHE A 326 -12.10 -5.15 -7.10
C PHE A 326 -10.89 -6.07 -7.04
N ASN A 327 -10.08 -5.91 -6.00
CA ASN A 327 -8.98 -6.82 -5.68
C ASN A 327 -9.07 -7.34 -4.24
N TYR A 328 -10.16 -7.04 -3.53
CA TYR A 328 -10.30 -7.38 -2.12
C TYR A 328 -11.76 -7.61 -1.70
N VAL A 329 -11.98 -8.36 -0.62
CA VAL A 329 -13.28 -8.57 0.04
C VAL A 329 -13.15 -8.42 1.56
N VAL A 330 -14.10 -7.73 2.18
CA VAL A 330 -14.21 -7.47 3.62
C VAL A 330 -15.52 -8.06 4.14
N VAL A 331 -15.57 -8.47 5.40
CA VAL A 331 -16.80 -8.98 6.03
C VAL A 331 -17.50 -7.85 6.77
N ALA A 332 -18.77 -7.59 6.44
CA ALA A 332 -19.62 -6.71 7.22
C ALA A 332 -20.47 -7.53 8.20
N VAL A 333 -20.50 -7.12 9.46
CA VAL A 333 -21.35 -7.70 10.53
C VAL A 333 -22.37 -6.67 10.95
N GLU A 334 -23.64 -7.02 10.88
CA GLU A 334 -24.71 -6.13 11.31
C GLU A 334 -24.92 -6.21 12.82
N ARG A 335 -24.96 -5.04 13.46
CA ARG A 335 -25.25 -4.91 14.88
C ARG A 335 -26.26 -3.79 15.10
N PRO A 336 -26.97 -3.77 16.25
CA PRO A 336 -27.84 -2.65 16.61
C PRO A 336 -27.12 -1.29 16.65
N SER A 337 -25.82 -1.28 16.97
CA SER A 337 -24.97 -0.07 17.00
C SER A 337 -24.46 0.37 15.63
N GLY A 338 -24.79 -0.35 14.56
CA GLY A 338 -24.30 -0.12 13.20
C GLY A 338 -23.45 -1.27 12.66
N THR A 339 -23.01 -1.13 11.42
CA THR A 339 -22.21 -2.14 10.73
C THR A 339 -20.75 -2.12 11.22
N LEU A 340 -20.24 -3.29 11.62
CA LEU A 340 -18.83 -3.52 11.90
C LEU A 340 -18.16 -4.15 10.68
N TYR A 341 -17.04 -3.58 10.22
CA TYR A 341 -16.26 -4.16 9.12
C TYR A 341 -15.07 -4.93 9.69
N LEU A 342 -14.87 -6.15 9.21
CA LEU A 342 -13.84 -7.07 9.68
C LEU A 342 -12.98 -7.58 8.53
N ASP A 343 -11.69 -7.63 8.79
CA ASP A 343 -10.67 -8.23 7.95
C ASP A 343 -9.74 -9.07 8.84
N ALA A 344 -9.60 -10.36 8.53
CA ALA A 344 -8.81 -11.31 9.32
C ALA A 344 -7.41 -11.58 8.72
N THR A 345 -6.94 -10.73 7.80
CA THR A 345 -5.64 -10.92 7.14
C THR A 345 -4.49 -10.24 7.89
N GLU A 346 -4.80 -9.28 8.77
CA GLU A 346 -3.82 -8.58 9.61
C GLU A 346 -3.69 -9.24 10.98
N GLU A 347 -2.53 -9.84 11.24
CA GLU A 347 -2.27 -10.65 12.43
C GLU A 347 -2.40 -9.86 13.73
N TYR A 348 -1.98 -8.60 13.73
CA TYR A 348 -1.96 -7.76 14.91
C TYR A 348 -3.20 -6.85 15.05
N ALA A 349 -4.15 -6.92 14.10
CA ALA A 349 -5.37 -6.13 14.18
C ALA A 349 -6.35 -6.72 15.19
N PRO A 350 -6.85 -5.97 16.18
CA PRO A 350 -8.00 -6.37 16.97
C PRO A 350 -9.29 -6.32 16.14
N VAL A 351 -10.34 -6.97 16.67
CA VAL A 351 -11.69 -6.93 16.09
C VAL A 351 -12.13 -5.49 15.83
N GLY A 352 -12.59 -5.23 14.62
CA GLY A 352 -13.12 -3.93 14.21
C GLY A 352 -12.10 -2.93 13.69
N LEU A 353 -10.79 -3.23 13.81
CA LEU A 353 -9.76 -2.40 13.21
C LEU A 353 -9.41 -2.92 11.82
N VAL A 354 -9.92 -2.25 10.79
CA VAL A 354 -9.60 -2.60 9.40
C VAL A 354 -8.19 -2.15 9.03
N PRO A 355 -7.39 -2.96 8.30
CA PRO A 355 -6.02 -2.61 7.95
C PRO A 355 -5.88 -1.33 7.13
N THR A 356 -4.76 -0.62 7.29
CA THR A 356 -4.50 0.67 6.62
C THR A 356 -4.64 0.61 5.11
N ARG A 357 -4.33 -0.54 4.48
CA ARG A 357 -4.51 -0.80 3.03
C ARG A 357 -5.96 -0.70 2.54
N LEU A 358 -6.95 -0.68 3.42
CA LEU A 358 -8.38 -0.52 3.09
C LEU A 358 -8.92 0.88 3.41
N LEU A 359 -8.21 1.67 4.21
CA LEU A 359 -8.71 2.96 4.69
C LEU A 359 -8.84 3.97 3.55
N SER A 360 -9.89 4.80 3.65
CA SER A 360 -10.34 5.76 2.64
C SER A 360 -10.79 5.13 1.32
N CYS A 361 -10.94 3.80 1.25
CA CYS A 361 -11.42 3.11 0.06
C CYS A 361 -12.95 2.99 0.08
N ASN A 362 -13.56 3.04 -1.10
CA ASN A 362 -14.98 2.79 -1.28
C ASN A 362 -15.24 1.29 -1.45
N GLY A 363 -16.34 0.80 -0.88
CA GLY A 363 -16.76 -0.60 -0.98
C GLY A 363 -18.17 -0.76 -1.53
N HIS A 364 -18.40 -1.89 -2.19
CA HIS A 364 -19.71 -2.30 -2.69
C HIS A 364 -20.21 -3.53 -1.92
N PRO A 365 -21.28 -3.38 -1.12
CA PRO A 365 -21.95 -4.51 -0.49
C PRO A 365 -22.55 -5.46 -1.53
N LEU A 366 -22.36 -6.76 -1.34
CA LEU A 366 -23.03 -7.79 -2.14
C LEU A 366 -24.39 -8.19 -1.56
N ASP A 367 -25.13 -7.17 -1.11
CA ASP A 367 -26.49 -7.23 -0.61
C ASP A 367 -27.24 -6.01 -1.15
N GLU A 368 -28.26 -6.26 -1.98
CA GLU A 368 -29.01 -5.20 -2.68
C GLU A 368 -29.73 -4.24 -1.70
N THR A 369 -29.96 -4.66 -0.46
CA THR A 369 -30.62 -3.83 0.56
C THR A 369 -29.69 -2.77 1.17
N LYS A 370 -28.37 -2.84 0.92
CA LYS A 370 -27.35 -1.98 1.53
C LYS A 370 -26.91 -0.80 0.67
N GLY A 371 -27.54 -0.64 -0.50
CA GLY A 371 -27.23 0.44 -1.45
C GLY A 371 -26.02 0.17 -2.34
N GLU A 372 -25.88 1.03 -3.35
CA GLU A 372 -24.90 0.86 -4.42
C GLU A 372 -23.58 1.55 -4.10
N CYS A 373 -22.47 0.81 -4.10
CA CYS A 373 -21.12 1.30 -3.71
C CYS A 373 -21.16 2.24 -2.48
N SER A 374 -21.90 1.84 -1.45
CA SER A 374 -22.31 2.70 -0.34
C SER A 374 -21.28 2.80 0.78
N VAL A 375 -20.31 1.88 0.86
CA VAL A 375 -19.38 1.78 1.98
C VAL A 375 -18.17 2.71 1.80
N THR A 376 -17.74 3.38 2.87
CA THR A 376 -16.39 3.96 3.01
C THR A 376 -15.72 3.35 4.24
N PHE A 377 -14.50 2.87 4.10
CA PHE A 377 -13.70 2.44 5.25
C PHE A 377 -12.99 3.64 5.87
N ASN A 378 -13.65 4.33 6.79
CA ASN A 378 -13.04 5.46 7.50
C ASN A 378 -12.18 4.95 8.69
N PRO A 379 -11.05 5.62 8.98
CA PRO A 379 -10.30 5.31 10.20
C PRO A 379 -11.15 5.62 11.43
N VAL A 380 -11.35 4.61 12.26
CA VAL A 380 -11.98 4.75 13.59
C VAL A 380 -10.98 5.09 14.70
N HIS A 381 -9.69 4.85 14.43
CA HIS A 381 -8.57 5.07 15.32
C HIS A 381 -7.48 5.89 14.60
N LYS A 382 -6.55 6.44 15.39
CA LYS A 382 -5.40 7.19 14.89
C LYS A 382 -4.16 6.32 14.89
N GLU A 383 -3.18 6.68 14.07
CA GLU A 383 -1.81 6.26 14.31
C GLU A 383 -1.26 7.06 15.50
N LYS A 384 -1.30 6.46 16.68
CA LYS A 384 -0.97 7.14 17.94
C LYS A 384 0.24 6.51 18.63
N LYS A 385 1.14 7.37 19.09
CA LYS A 385 2.37 7.01 19.83
C LYS A 385 2.62 8.02 20.95
N THR A 386 2.91 7.52 22.15
CA THR A 386 3.36 8.34 23.28
C THR A 386 4.76 7.90 23.67
N THR A 387 5.68 8.83 23.86
CA THR A 387 7.04 8.55 24.36
C THR A 387 7.31 9.31 25.65
N ASN A 388 7.72 8.61 26.70
CA ASN A 388 8.13 9.20 27.97
C ASN A 388 9.61 8.90 28.19
N SER A 389 10.44 9.93 28.26
CA SER A 389 11.88 9.80 28.48
C SER A 389 12.27 10.48 29.79
N LYS A 390 12.92 9.75 30.68
CA LYS A 390 13.56 10.30 31.88
C LYS A 390 15.06 10.17 31.69
N LEU A 391 15.76 11.30 31.65
CA LEU A 391 17.20 11.37 31.46
C LEU A 391 17.85 11.97 32.71
N SER A 392 18.98 11.44 33.13
CA SER A 392 19.83 12.00 34.17
C SER A 392 21.25 12.16 33.65
N ILE A 393 21.88 13.26 34.03
CA ILE A 393 23.28 13.53 33.70
C ILE A 393 24.07 13.35 34.99
N ASP A 394 25.19 12.63 34.95
CA ASP A 394 26.09 12.49 36.10
C ASP A 394 27.15 13.59 36.17
N ASP A 395 27.96 13.58 37.22
CA ASP A 395 29.03 14.55 37.47
C ASP A 395 30.15 14.54 36.40
N GLN A 396 30.27 13.43 35.67
CA GLN A 396 31.18 13.24 34.53
C GLN A 396 30.54 13.64 33.19
N GLY A 397 29.26 14.01 33.18
CA GLY A 397 28.53 14.40 31.97
C GLY A 397 28.06 13.21 31.14
N LYS A 398 28.07 11.99 31.66
CA LYS A 398 27.43 10.83 31.03
C LYS A 398 25.92 10.92 31.24
N VAL A 399 25.16 10.62 30.19
CA VAL A 399 23.69 10.62 30.24
C VAL A 399 23.22 9.18 30.35
N ASN A 400 22.34 8.91 31.31
CA ASN A 400 21.60 7.65 31.42
C ASN A 400 20.11 7.97 31.34
N GLY A 401 19.30 7.01 30.90
CA GLY A 401 17.88 7.24 30.76
C GLY A 401 17.00 6.01 30.76
N GLU A 402 15.72 6.26 31.05
CA GLU A 402 14.62 5.31 30.91
C GLU A 402 13.65 5.87 29.87
N ILE A 403 13.31 5.07 28.85
CA ILE A 403 12.40 5.47 27.78
C ILE A 403 11.27 4.45 27.68
N GLU A 404 10.03 4.91 27.91
CA GLU A 404 8.80 4.15 27.63
C GLU A 404 8.18 4.67 26.33
N ILE A 405 7.98 3.78 25.35
CA ILE A 405 7.22 4.06 24.13
C ILE A 405 5.94 3.24 24.15
N ILE A 406 4.79 3.91 24.21
CA ILE A 406 3.46 3.29 24.11
C ILE A 406 2.90 3.52 22.71
N ARG A 407 2.59 2.43 22.00
CA ARG A 407 2.02 2.44 20.67
C ARG A 407 0.59 1.93 20.71
N TYR A 408 -0.30 2.62 20.01
CA TYR A 408 -1.73 2.31 19.94
C TYR A 408 -2.12 1.96 18.51
N ASP A 409 -3.14 1.12 18.38
CA ASP A 409 -3.86 0.85 17.13
C ASP A 409 -2.92 0.64 15.93
N TYR A 410 -2.98 1.49 14.90
CA TYR A 410 -2.18 1.37 13.69
C TYR A 410 -0.66 1.46 13.93
N ASN A 411 -0.21 2.30 14.87
CA ASN A 411 1.22 2.40 15.18
C ASN A 411 1.74 1.11 15.85
N ALA A 412 0.91 0.46 16.67
CA ALA A 412 1.26 -0.81 17.28
C ALA A 412 1.33 -1.94 16.24
N ILE A 413 0.38 -1.97 15.29
CA ILE A 413 0.38 -2.95 14.19
C ILE A 413 1.62 -2.80 13.32
N ASP A 414 1.90 -1.59 12.85
CA ASP A 414 3.06 -1.32 11.99
C ASP A 414 4.37 -1.68 12.69
N PHE A 415 4.48 -1.36 13.99
CA PHE A 415 5.65 -1.73 14.79
C PHE A 415 5.80 -3.24 14.97
N LYS A 416 4.73 -3.95 15.38
CA LYS A 416 4.78 -5.41 15.56
C LYS A 416 5.09 -6.13 14.24
N ASN A 417 4.57 -5.64 13.12
CA ASN A 417 4.90 -6.14 11.78
C ASN A 417 6.37 -5.90 11.40
N ALA A 418 6.93 -4.74 11.73
CA ALA A 418 8.35 -4.47 11.53
C ALA A 418 9.21 -5.40 12.40
N LEU A 419 8.92 -5.49 13.70
CA LEU A 419 9.64 -6.33 14.65
C LEU A 419 9.62 -7.82 14.25
N LYS A 420 8.51 -8.30 13.69
CA LYS A 420 8.40 -9.69 13.19
C LYS A 420 9.31 -10.00 11.99
N ARG A 421 9.68 -8.99 11.20
CA ARG A 421 10.57 -9.17 10.04
C ARG A 421 12.04 -9.29 10.45
N GLU A 422 12.38 -8.82 11.64
CA GLU A 422 13.71 -8.95 12.19
C GLU A 422 14.03 -10.39 12.57
N THR A 423 15.32 -10.73 12.53
CA THR A 423 15.79 -12.09 12.84
C THR A 423 15.55 -12.41 14.32
N ASP A 424 15.76 -11.42 15.18
CA ASP A 424 15.46 -11.43 16.60
C ASP A 424 15.30 -9.98 17.10
N HIS A 425 15.04 -9.82 18.39
CA HIS A 425 14.89 -8.48 18.98
C HIS A 425 16.22 -7.72 19.09
N GLU A 426 17.36 -8.40 19.17
CA GLU A 426 18.68 -7.74 19.24
C GLU A 426 19.03 -7.07 17.91
N ALA A 427 18.68 -7.70 16.78
CA ALA A 427 18.82 -7.11 15.45
C ALA A 427 18.03 -5.79 15.32
N TYR A 428 16.80 -5.77 15.84
CA TYR A 428 16.01 -4.54 15.93
C TYR A 428 16.70 -3.46 16.78
N ILE A 429 17.28 -3.83 17.93
CA ILE A 429 18.01 -2.88 18.78
C ILE A 429 19.23 -2.30 18.06
N GLN A 430 20.00 -3.12 17.34
CA GLN A 430 21.15 -2.66 16.55
C GLN A 430 20.74 -1.67 15.46
N GLU A 431 19.63 -1.93 14.76
CA GLU A 431 19.07 -0.98 13.79
C GLU A 431 18.67 0.33 14.48
N LEU A 432 17.95 0.24 15.61
CA LEU A 432 17.51 1.39 16.40
C LEU A 432 18.68 2.27 16.87
N GLU A 433 19.77 1.67 17.36
CA GLU A 433 21.00 2.37 17.74
C GLU A 433 21.68 3.02 16.53
N SER A 434 21.71 2.33 15.38
CA SER A 434 22.32 2.85 14.15
C SER A 434 21.61 4.11 13.62
N GLU A 435 20.29 4.17 13.78
CA GLU A 435 19.46 5.33 13.43
C GLU A 435 19.57 6.48 14.46
N ASN A 436 20.04 6.19 15.67
CA ASN A 436 20.10 7.12 16.80
C ASN A 436 21.53 7.24 17.34
N GLN A 437 22.48 7.55 16.45
CA GLN A 437 23.92 7.63 16.76
C GLN A 437 24.23 8.31 18.09
N GLY A 438 25.02 7.61 18.91
CA GLY A 438 25.46 8.04 20.24
C GLY A 438 24.62 7.49 21.39
N TRP A 439 23.36 7.08 21.13
CA TRP A 439 22.54 6.36 22.09
C TRP A 439 22.81 4.86 22.00
N TYR A 440 22.90 4.23 23.17
CA TYR A 440 23.03 2.79 23.34
C TYR A 440 21.88 2.28 24.20
N VAL A 441 21.38 1.10 23.90
CA VAL A 441 20.33 0.41 24.66
C VAL A 441 21.00 -0.61 25.57
N ASP A 442 21.04 -0.29 26.87
CA ASP A 442 21.65 -1.15 27.87
C ASP A 442 20.73 -2.32 28.27
N ASP A 443 19.41 -2.13 28.16
CA ASP A 443 18.38 -3.11 28.50
C ASP A 443 17.07 -2.76 27.78
N PHE A 444 16.24 -3.75 27.44
CA PHE A 444 14.94 -3.52 26.81
C PHE A 444 13.88 -4.55 27.21
N THR A 445 12.62 -4.14 27.19
CA THR A 445 11.48 -5.03 27.42
C THR A 445 10.32 -4.66 26.51
N PHE A 446 9.66 -5.68 25.96
CA PHE A 446 8.44 -5.52 25.17
C PHE A 446 7.24 -6.12 25.90
N THR A 447 6.21 -5.31 26.09
CA THR A 447 4.97 -5.73 26.76
C THR A 447 3.81 -5.76 25.76
N ASN A 448 2.90 -6.73 25.93
CA ASN A 448 1.74 -6.97 25.06
C ASN A 448 2.09 -7.35 23.61
N LEU A 449 3.21 -8.07 23.40
CA LEU A 449 3.57 -8.57 22.06
C LEU A 449 2.45 -9.46 21.48
N ASN A 450 1.91 -10.37 22.30
CA ASN A 450 0.88 -11.34 21.92
C ASN A 450 -0.56 -10.90 22.28
N ASP A 451 -0.75 -9.72 22.87
CA ASP A 451 -2.09 -9.16 23.12
C ASP A 451 -2.34 -8.00 22.16
N ASN A 452 -3.32 -8.17 21.26
CA ASN A 452 -3.69 -7.17 20.24
C ASN A 452 -4.77 -6.20 20.72
N TYR A 453 -5.30 -6.39 21.94
CA TYR A 453 -6.35 -5.58 22.52
C TYR A 453 -5.81 -4.58 23.56
N GLN A 454 -4.51 -4.64 23.84
CA GLN A 454 -3.81 -3.71 24.71
C GLN A 454 -2.77 -2.91 23.91
N PRO A 455 -2.48 -1.66 24.30
CA PRO A 455 -1.37 -0.91 23.72
C PRO A 455 -0.06 -1.68 23.86
N PHE A 456 0.75 -1.64 22.81
CA PHE A 456 2.08 -2.24 22.82
C PHE A 456 3.06 -1.28 23.50
N LYS A 457 3.92 -1.81 24.39
CA LYS A 457 4.92 -0.99 25.08
C LYS A 457 6.34 -1.48 24.81
N SER A 458 7.24 -0.53 24.61
CA SER A 458 8.68 -0.74 24.66
C SER A 458 9.26 0.07 25.80
N ASP A 459 9.95 -0.61 26.71
CA ASP A 459 10.72 0.00 27.78
C ASP A 459 12.20 -0.19 27.47
N TYR A 460 12.99 0.89 27.52
CA TYR A 460 14.43 0.87 27.28
C TYR A 460 15.18 1.52 28.44
N LYS A 461 16.28 0.92 28.87
CA LYS A 461 17.35 1.63 29.58
C LYS A 461 18.39 2.02 28.54
N VAL A 462 18.79 3.28 28.57
CA VAL A 462 19.70 3.82 27.58
C VAL A 462 20.84 4.59 28.22
N SER A 463 21.95 4.63 27.51
CA SER A 463 23.06 5.52 27.80
C SER A 463 23.47 6.29 26.55
N LEU A 464 23.94 7.53 26.74
CA LEU A 464 24.53 8.32 25.66
C LEU A 464 26.04 8.37 25.86
N SER A 465 26.82 7.97 24.85
CA SER A 465 28.28 8.18 24.89
C SER A 465 28.56 9.66 25.04
N SER A 466 29.46 10.02 25.98
CA SER A 466 29.82 11.40 26.34
C SER A 466 29.85 12.34 25.13
N THR A 467 28.98 13.35 25.13
CA THR A 467 28.98 14.45 24.15
C THR A 467 29.99 15.53 24.55
N SER A 468 31.24 15.12 24.84
CA SER A 468 32.30 16.03 25.24
C SER A 468 32.65 16.98 24.08
N GLY A 469 32.12 18.20 24.17
CA GLY A 469 32.70 19.36 23.51
C GLY A 469 34.00 19.78 24.21
N GLN A 470 34.46 21.01 23.98
CA GLN A 470 35.55 21.62 24.77
C GLN A 470 35.37 21.36 26.27
N ALA A 471 36.49 21.20 27.00
CA ALA A 471 36.51 20.85 28.42
C ALA A 471 35.46 21.65 29.24
N GLY A 472 34.44 20.96 29.75
CA GLY A 472 33.39 21.53 30.60
C GLY A 472 32.08 21.95 29.91
N ILE A 473 31.90 21.74 28.60
CA ILE A 473 30.63 21.99 27.89
C ILE A 473 30.01 20.67 27.42
N LEU A 474 28.71 20.49 27.71
CA LEU A 474 27.91 19.33 27.30
C LEU A 474 26.77 19.79 26.39
N ALA A 475 26.76 19.30 25.15
CA ALA A 475 25.64 19.49 24.22
C ALA A 475 24.76 18.23 24.22
N LEU A 476 23.49 18.36 24.62
CA LEU A 476 22.55 17.26 24.69
C LEU A 476 21.39 17.49 23.72
N ASN A 477 21.23 16.61 22.74
CA ASN A 477 19.96 16.46 22.03
C ASN A 477 19.11 15.41 22.77
N PRO A 478 17.99 15.81 23.39
CA PRO A 478 17.26 14.93 24.30
C PRO A 478 16.25 14.01 23.59
N PHE A 479 16.15 14.04 22.27
CA PHE A 479 15.19 13.23 21.49
C PHE A 479 15.77 11.89 21.04
N ALA A 480 15.96 10.97 21.98
CA ALA A 480 16.21 9.57 21.65
C ALA A 480 14.95 8.90 21.08
N PHE A 481 15.03 8.23 19.92
CA PHE A 481 13.96 7.42 19.32
C PHE A 481 12.67 8.17 18.91
N VAL A 482 12.67 9.50 18.99
CA VAL A 482 11.53 10.37 18.64
C VAL A 482 11.85 11.27 17.43
N LYS A 483 13.13 11.43 17.11
CA LYS A 483 13.62 12.27 16.02
C LYS A 483 13.26 11.64 14.66
N LEU A 484 12.78 12.46 13.72
CA LEU A 484 12.72 12.02 12.33
C LEU A 484 14.13 11.96 11.73
N SER A 485 14.48 10.84 11.10
CA SER A 485 15.75 10.66 10.38
C SER A 485 15.86 11.54 9.12
N GLY A 486 14.73 12.01 8.59
CA GLY A 486 14.68 12.95 7.47
C GLY A 486 13.25 13.35 7.10
N SER A 487 13.13 14.30 6.17
CA SER A 487 11.82 14.68 5.63
C SER A 487 11.29 13.56 4.73
N PRO A 488 10.05 13.09 4.92
CA PRO A 488 9.46 12.10 4.02
C PRO A 488 8.99 12.72 2.69
N PHE A 489 9.26 14.01 2.48
CA PHE A 489 8.85 14.80 1.31
C PHE A 489 10.07 15.39 0.59
N PRO A 490 10.76 14.59 -0.25
CA PRO A 490 12.05 14.96 -0.81
C PRO A 490 11.98 16.02 -1.93
N ARG A 491 10.82 16.22 -2.56
CA ARG A 491 10.66 17.16 -3.69
C ARG A 491 10.19 18.53 -3.22
N ASP A 492 10.49 19.58 -3.99
CA ASP A 492 10.00 20.93 -3.68
C ASP A 492 8.55 21.15 -4.14
N THR A 493 8.12 20.44 -5.19
CA THR A 493 6.77 20.54 -5.76
C THR A 493 6.19 19.18 -6.04
N ARG A 494 4.85 19.10 -6.08
CA ARG A 494 4.08 17.88 -6.32
C ARG A 494 2.91 18.17 -7.24
N SER A 495 2.57 17.26 -8.15
CA SER A 495 1.38 17.37 -9.03
C SER A 495 0.22 16.47 -8.57
N ALA A 496 0.52 15.42 -7.82
CA ALA A 496 -0.48 14.52 -7.23
C ALA A 496 -0.74 14.87 -5.77
N PRO A 497 -1.91 14.52 -5.19
CA PRO A 497 -2.19 14.74 -3.79
C PRO A 497 -1.39 13.80 -2.88
N ILE A 498 -1.42 14.12 -1.59
CA ILE A 498 -0.99 13.26 -0.49
C ILE A 498 -2.22 12.64 0.14
N SER A 499 -2.13 11.35 0.46
CA SER A 499 -3.17 10.61 1.17
C SER A 499 -2.56 9.82 2.31
N PHE A 500 -2.88 10.22 3.54
CA PHE A 500 -2.62 9.45 4.75
C PHE A 500 -3.74 8.43 4.97
N PRO A 501 -3.43 7.23 5.48
CA PRO A 501 -4.46 6.22 5.75
C PRO A 501 -5.31 6.56 6.98
N CYS A 502 -4.73 7.23 7.97
CA CYS A 502 -5.40 7.66 9.20
C CYS A 502 -4.75 8.92 9.77
N GLU A 503 -5.40 9.54 10.75
CA GLU A 503 -4.85 10.69 11.47
C GLU A 503 -3.63 10.26 12.30
N ILE A 504 -2.67 11.17 12.47
CA ILE A 504 -1.47 10.94 13.28
C ILE A 504 -1.54 11.79 14.54
N ASP A 505 -1.22 11.20 15.69
CA ASP A 505 -1.08 11.89 16.98
C ASP A 505 0.10 11.30 17.76
N HIS A 506 1.27 11.92 17.62
CA HIS A 506 2.47 11.52 18.33
C HIS A 506 2.79 12.54 19.41
N SER A 507 3.00 12.09 20.63
CA SER A 507 3.43 12.94 21.74
C SER A 507 4.69 12.41 22.39
N SER A 508 5.51 13.31 22.91
CA SER A 508 6.69 12.95 23.69
C SER A 508 6.88 13.91 24.85
N THR A 509 7.20 13.35 26.02
CA THR A 509 7.63 14.07 27.21
C THR A 509 9.05 13.64 27.53
N VAL A 510 9.99 14.57 27.54
CA VAL A 510 11.36 14.34 27.99
C VAL A 510 11.61 15.13 29.26
N SER A 511 12.03 14.45 30.33
CA SER A 511 12.43 15.07 31.59
C SER A 511 13.92 14.83 31.81
N ILE A 512 14.69 15.89 31.97
CA ILE A 512 16.15 15.86 32.11
C ILE A 512 16.50 16.40 33.49
N THR A 513 17.08 15.58 34.35
CA THR A 513 17.63 16.01 35.65
C THR A 513 19.08 16.45 35.47
N ILE A 514 19.34 17.73 35.76
CA ILE A 514 20.67 18.34 35.70
C ILE A 514 21.35 18.15 37.08
N PRO A 515 22.57 17.61 37.14
CA PRO A 515 23.30 17.39 38.38
C PRO A 515 23.83 18.72 38.95
N GLU A 516 24.21 18.68 40.22
CA GLU A 516 24.97 19.77 40.83
C GLU A 516 26.29 19.99 40.08
N GLY A 517 26.77 21.25 40.03
CA GLY A 517 27.98 21.62 39.32
C GLY A 517 27.80 21.85 37.82
N TYR A 518 26.58 21.82 37.28
CA TYR A 518 26.27 22.25 35.91
C TYR A 518 25.24 23.37 35.88
N ALA A 519 25.45 24.34 35.00
CA ALA A 519 24.50 25.40 34.66
C ALA A 519 24.02 25.23 33.21
N ILE A 520 22.79 25.68 32.92
CA ILE A 520 22.31 25.80 31.55
C ILE A 520 22.93 27.05 30.93
N GLU A 521 23.72 26.87 29.88
CA GLU A 521 24.30 27.96 29.08
C GLU A 521 23.35 28.37 27.96
N GLU A 522 22.80 27.40 27.24
CA GLU A 522 21.82 27.64 26.18
C GLU A 522 20.68 26.61 26.25
N MET A 523 19.45 27.10 26.08
CA MET A 523 18.24 26.29 26.07
C MET A 523 17.40 26.63 24.84
N PRO A 524 16.88 25.62 24.12
CA PRO A 524 15.88 25.81 23.08
C PRO A 524 14.72 26.70 23.55
N LYS A 525 14.08 27.41 22.62
CA LYS A 525 12.84 28.16 22.90
C LYS A 525 11.60 27.32 22.60
N SER A 526 10.51 27.56 23.33
CA SER A 526 9.21 26.98 22.97
C SER A 526 8.75 27.50 21.61
N ASP A 527 8.11 26.66 20.81
CA ASP A 527 7.65 26.98 19.46
C ASP A 527 6.38 26.21 19.09
N GLU A 528 5.60 26.75 18.16
CA GLU A 528 4.42 26.11 17.58
C GLU A 528 4.43 26.29 16.07
N ILE A 529 4.65 25.18 15.36
CA ILE A 529 4.79 25.12 13.91
C ILE A 529 3.50 24.51 13.35
N ALA A 530 2.88 25.19 12.39
CA ALA A 530 1.68 24.70 11.73
C ALA A 530 1.67 25.02 10.24
N ASN A 531 0.94 24.22 9.47
CA ASN A 531 0.58 24.58 8.10
C ASN A 531 -0.57 25.61 8.11
N ARG A 532 -0.90 26.18 6.93
CA ARG A 532 -1.82 27.31 6.80
C ARG A 532 -3.20 27.11 7.44
N ASP A 533 -3.73 25.88 7.45
CA ASP A 533 -5.05 25.55 7.98
C ASP A 533 -5.01 24.79 9.32
N ASN A 534 -3.84 24.70 9.96
CA ASN A 534 -3.62 23.99 11.23
C ASN A 534 -4.00 22.50 11.21
N THR A 535 -3.96 21.85 10.05
CA THR A 535 -4.20 20.40 9.93
C THR A 535 -2.94 19.56 10.09
N VAL A 536 -1.77 20.18 9.99
CA VAL A 536 -0.47 19.60 10.36
C VAL A 536 0.18 20.53 11.37
N THR A 537 0.36 20.05 12.61
CA THR A 537 0.91 20.87 13.70
C THR A 537 2.01 20.14 14.44
N TYR A 538 3.02 20.90 14.87
CA TYR A 538 4.07 20.46 15.77
C TYR A 538 4.25 21.49 16.87
N LYS A 539 3.95 21.10 18.10
CA LYS A 539 4.14 21.94 19.29
C LYS A 539 5.36 21.47 20.05
N TYR A 540 6.23 22.39 20.44
CA TYR A 540 7.41 22.17 21.27
C TYR A 540 7.36 23.12 22.47
N THR A 541 7.22 22.58 23.67
CA THR A 541 7.20 23.37 24.91
C THR A 541 8.31 22.91 25.84
N ILE A 542 9.20 23.82 26.21
CA ILE A 542 10.31 23.56 27.13
C ILE A 542 10.20 24.45 28.36
N ARG A 543 10.40 23.86 29.55
CA ARG A 543 10.34 24.56 30.84
C ARG A 543 11.43 24.03 31.76
N LYS A 544 12.00 24.92 32.57
CA LYS A 544 12.89 24.57 33.69
C LYS A 544 12.12 24.72 35.00
N SER A 545 12.20 23.74 35.88
CA SER A 545 11.71 23.80 37.26
C SER A 545 12.75 23.19 38.19
N GLY A 546 13.33 23.99 39.08
CA GLY A 546 14.46 23.56 39.90
C GLY A 546 15.65 23.11 39.02
N ASN A 547 16.11 21.89 39.24
CA ASN A 547 17.19 21.25 38.47
C ASN A 547 16.68 20.39 37.29
N THR A 548 15.37 20.40 37.01
CA THR A 548 14.78 19.58 35.94
C THR A 548 14.35 20.44 34.77
N VAL A 549 14.69 19.99 33.56
CA VAL A 549 14.18 20.54 32.29
C VAL A 549 13.16 19.56 31.72
N THR A 550 11.96 20.03 31.43
CA THR A 550 10.90 19.23 30.79
C THR A 550 10.60 19.76 29.41
N ILE A 551 10.63 18.88 28.42
CA ILE A 551 10.27 19.15 27.03
C ILE A 551 9.04 18.33 26.68
N ASN A 552 7.97 18.99 26.27
CA ASN A 552 6.76 18.37 25.76
C ASN A 552 6.65 18.66 24.29
N THR A 553 6.48 17.62 23.48
CA THR A 553 6.22 17.74 22.05
C THR A 553 4.93 17.04 21.66
N ARG A 554 4.24 17.58 20.66
CA ARG A 554 3.09 16.92 20.04
C ARG A 554 3.04 17.21 18.56
N PHE A 555 3.04 16.16 17.74
CA PHE A 555 2.89 16.19 16.30
C PHE A 555 1.52 15.62 15.92
N ILE A 556 0.74 16.38 15.14
CA ILE A 556 -0.60 15.99 14.71
C ILE A 556 -0.74 16.15 13.21
N ILE A 557 -1.34 15.16 12.56
CA ILE A 557 -1.96 15.29 11.24
C ILE A 557 -3.44 14.93 11.38
N SER A 558 -4.32 15.91 11.24
CA SER A 558 -5.78 15.76 11.38
C SER A 558 -6.53 15.69 10.04
N LYS A 559 -5.84 15.90 8.92
CA LYS A 559 -6.40 15.81 7.57
C LYS A 559 -5.77 14.63 6.82
N LEU A 560 -6.61 13.83 6.17
CA LEU A 560 -6.16 12.61 5.47
C LEU A 560 -5.75 12.85 4.02
N GLU A 561 -6.29 13.88 3.36
CA GLU A 561 -5.97 14.19 1.96
C GLU A 561 -5.53 15.65 1.81
N PHE A 562 -4.38 15.87 1.17
CA PHE A 562 -3.86 17.20 0.84
C PHE A 562 -3.70 17.32 -0.67
N ASN A 563 -4.26 18.39 -1.25
CA ASN A 563 -4.10 18.67 -2.66
C ASN A 563 -2.66 19.12 -2.98
N ALA A 564 -2.29 19.06 -4.26
CA ALA A 564 -0.98 19.49 -4.73
C ALA A 564 -0.60 20.92 -4.30
N TRP A 565 -1.56 21.85 -4.28
CA TRP A 565 -1.35 23.24 -3.88
C TRP A 565 -1.12 23.43 -2.37
N GLU A 566 -1.46 22.45 -1.54
CA GLU A 566 -1.23 22.46 -0.08
C GLU A 566 0.16 21.94 0.30
N TYR A 567 0.84 21.30 -0.65
CA TYR A 567 2.08 20.55 -0.42
C TYR A 567 3.19 21.37 0.22
N SER A 568 3.48 22.56 -0.31
CA SER A 568 4.59 23.40 0.17
C SER A 568 4.39 23.81 1.63
N SER A 569 3.15 24.19 2.01
CA SER A 569 2.83 24.55 3.38
C SER A 569 2.95 23.36 4.33
N MET A 570 2.52 22.17 3.91
CA MET A 570 2.63 20.95 4.69
C MET A 570 4.09 20.49 4.83
N ARG A 571 4.87 20.48 3.74
CA ARG A 571 6.30 20.12 3.74
C ARG A 571 7.12 21.01 4.67
N SER A 572 6.84 22.31 4.69
CA SER A 572 7.52 23.27 5.55
C SER A 572 7.38 22.93 7.05
N VAL A 573 6.27 22.32 7.47
CA VAL A 573 6.10 21.87 8.87
C VAL A 573 7.10 20.78 9.21
N PHE A 574 7.28 19.79 8.34
CA PHE A 574 8.26 18.71 8.54
C PHE A 574 9.69 19.25 8.58
N GLU A 575 10.05 20.16 7.66
CA GLU A 575 11.38 20.79 7.63
C GLU A 575 11.68 21.54 8.93
N LYS A 576 10.76 22.40 9.38
CA LYS A 576 10.90 23.15 10.62
C LYS A 576 10.88 22.26 11.86
N MET A 577 10.07 21.20 11.86
CA MET A 577 10.04 20.21 12.94
C MET A 577 11.39 19.49 13.05
N ILE A 578 11.99 19.07 11.94
CA ILE A 578 13.30 18.41 11.92
C ILE A 578 14.39 19.37 12.44
N GLN A 579 14.38 20.63 11.98
CA GLN A 579 15.28 21.65 12.51
C GLN A 579 15.09 21.82 14.03
N LYS A 580 13.85 21.89 14.48
CA LYS A 580 13.52 22.07 15.90
C LYS A 580 13.97 20.89 16.77
N GLN A 581 13.76 19.67 16.29
CA GLN A 581 14.26 18.43 16.93
C GLN A 581 15.78 18.33 16.90
N GLY A 582 16.46 19.10 16.04
CA GLY A 582 17.92 19.15 15.95
C GLY A 582 18.59 20.04 17.00
N GLU A 583 17.86 20.97 17.63
CA GLU A 583 18.40 21.87 18.66
C GLU A 583 18.91 21.09 19.89
N SER A 584 19.99 21.57 20.51
CA SER A 584 20.58 20.97 21.71
C SER A 584 20.39 21.86 22.94
N LEU A 585 20.28 21.21 24.11
CA LEU A 585 20.46 21.84 25.40
C LEU A 585 21.97 21.91 25.69
N ILE A 586 22.50 23.10 25.95
CA ILE A 586 23.92 23.30 26.25
C ILE A 586 24.09 23.54 27.74
N LEU A 587 24.88 22.69 28.39
CA LEU A 587 25.23 22.80 29.80
C LEU A 587 26.73 23.11 29.95
N LYS A 588 27.05 23.88 30.98
CA LYS A 588 28.43 24.25 31.33
C LYS A 588 28.73 23.89 32.77
N LYS A 589 29.87 23.25 32.99
CA LYS A 589 30.37 22.94 34.34
C LYS A 589 30.74 24.23 35.08
N ILE A 590 30.26 24.37 36.31
CA ILE A 590 30.43 25.54 37.19
C ILE A 590 31.78 25.49 37.90
#